data_AF-A0A6G1YXQ6-F1
#
_entry.id   AF-A0A6G1YXQ6-F1
#
_cell.length_a   1.000
_cell.length_b   1.000
_cell.length_c   1.000
_cell.angle_alpha   90.00
_cell.angle_beta   90.00
_cell.angle_gamma   90.00
#
_symmetry.space_group_name_H-M   'P 1'
#
loop_
_entity.id
_entity.type
_entity.pdbx_description
1 polymer ?
#
loop_
_entity_poly.entity_id
_entity_poly.type
_entity_poly.pdbx_seq_one_letter_code
_entity_poly.pdbx_strand_id
1 'polypeptide(L)'
;MVDDRMNVMRIVCLSFASLALLFTVMLIGTYVDASHQGLSCPDWPLCPNGFNFPPKKYLFEEIHRIVAAITAGVVFATAGYAAKKSGIMRKTAITAGIIVAVQIVLGMFVVNTKLNALLVATHLSTGVFLFALALITFVSSYRLINTKP
;
A
#
# COMPACT_ATOMS: atom_id res chain seq x y z
N MET A 1 30.40 7.17 -1.87
CA MET A 1 29.89 7.16 -0.47
C MET A 1 28.68 8.08 -0.28
N VAL A 2 28.73 9.35 -0.69
CA VAL A 2 27.60 10.30 -0.54
C VAL A 2 26.31 9.84 -1.26
N ASP A 3 26.41 9.35 -2.50
CA ASP A 3 25.26 8.85 -3.25
C ASP A 3 24.60 7.62 -2.60
N ASP A 4 25.40 6.73 -1.99
CA ASP A 4 24.88 5.56 -1.29
C ASP A 4 24.06 5.97 -0.05
N ARG A 5 24.57 6.92 0.74
CA ARG A 5 23.91 7.48 1.92
C ARG A 5 22.62 8.23 1.56
N MET A 6 22.65 9.03 0.49
CA MET A 6 21.47 9.73 -0.01
C MET A 6 20.38 8.76 -0.49
N ASN A 7 20.76 7.67 -1.18
CA ASN A 7 19.81 6.64 -1.58
C ASN A 7 19.20 5.89 -0.37
N VAL A 8 19.97 5.65 0.70
CA VAL A 8 19.42 5.07 1.94
C VAL A 8 18.46 6.04 2.63
N MET A 9 18.78 7.34 2.69
CA MET A 9 17.87 8.36 3.24
C MET A 9 16.53 8.39 2.49
N ARG A 10 16.56 8.31 1.15
CA ARG A 10 15.33 8.20 0.34
C ARG A 10 14.50 6.99 0.73
N ILE A 11 15.13 5.82 0.92
CA ILE A 11 14.43 4.60 1.36
C ILE A 11 13.81 4.80 2.74
N VAL A 12 14.51 5.43 3.69
CA VAL A 12 13.96 5.73 5.02
C VAL A 12 12.70 6.59 4.91
N CYS A 13 12.75 7.69 4.16
CA CYS A 13 11.59 8.57 3.99
C CYS A 13 10.42 7.86 3.27
N LEU A 14 10.70 7.12 2.19
CA LEU A 14 9.68 6.42 1.42
C LEU A 14 9.04 5.26 2.19
N SER A 15 9.82 4.51 2.97
CA SER A 15 9.31 3.42 3.79
C SER A 15 8.48 3.93 4.98
N PHE A 16 8.87 5.07 5.58
CA PHE A 16 8.04 5.75 6.58
C PHE A 16 6.73 6.27 5.97
N ALA A 17 6.79 6.91 4.80
CA ALA A 17 5.59 7.34 4.08
C ALA A 17 4.69 6.15 3.73
N SER A 18 5.28 5.02 3.30
CA SER A 18 4.54 3.77 3.04
C SER A 18 3.79 3.28 4.28
N LEU A 19 4.42 3.32 5.46
CA LEU A 19 3.77 2.93 6.71
C LEU A 19 2.57 3.81 7.05
N ALA A 20 2.73 5.13 6.97
CA ALA A 20 1.66 6.08 7.27
C ALA A 20 0.49 5.90 6.28
N LEU A 21 0.79 5.75 4.99
CA LEU A 21 -0.20 5.54 3.95
C LEU A 21 -0.90 4.17 4.07
N LEU A 22 -0.16 3.09 4.33
CA LEU A 22 -0.73 1.75 4.55
C LEU A 22 -1.68 1.76 5.76
N PHE A 23 -1.27 2.36 6.87
CA PHE A 23 -2.15 2.49 8.03
C PHE A 23 -3.41 3.30 7.71
N THR A 24 -3.26 4.41 6.97
CA THR A 24 -4.38 5.25 6.56
C THR A 24 -5.36 4.51 5.66
N VAL A 25 -4.89 3.81 4.62
CA VAL A 25 -5.77 3.06 3.71
C VAL A 25 -6.46 1.90 4.41
N MET A 26 -5.81 1.26 5.39
CA MET A 26 -6.44 0.24 6.23
C MET A 26 -7.60 0.84 7.05
N LEU A 27 -7.41 2.00 7.69
CA LEU A 27 -8.48 2.67 8.44
C LEU A 27 -9.66 3.05 7.53
N ILE A 28 -9.39 3.60 6.36
CA ILE A 28 -10.44 3.94 5.38
C ILE A 28 -11.16 2.66 4.93
N GLY A 29 -10.42 1.58 4.65
CA GLY A 29 -11.02 0.29 4.27
C GLY A 29 -11.93 -0.28 5.35
N THR A 30 -11.50 -0.25 6.61
CA THR A 30 -12.35 -0.68 7.74
C THR A 30 -13.59 0.20 7.90
N TYR A 31 -13.48 1.50 7.63
CA TYR A 31 -14.62 2.40 7.67
C TYR A 31 -15.62 2.12 6.55
N VAL A 32 -15.15 1.89 5.31
CA VAL A 32 -15.99 1.56 4.16
C VAL A 32 -16.79 0.27 4.41
N ASP A 33 -16.15 -0.74 5.00
CA ASP A 33 -16.81 -2.00 5.38
C ASP A 33 -17.85 -1.78 6.49
N ALA A 34 -17.44 -1.14 7.60
CA ALA A 34 -18.31 -0.90 8.76
C ALA A 34 -19.50 0.04 8.45
N SER A 35 -19.36 0.94 7.48
CA SER A 35 -20.44 1.83 7.02
C SER A 35 -21.33 1.21 5.95
N HIS A 36 -21.10 -0.06 5.58
CA HIS A 36 -21.81 -0.78 4.52
C HIS A 36 -21.74 -0.09 3.15
N GLN A 37 -20.62 0.60 2.88
CA GLN A 37 -20.40 1.34 1.64
C GLN A 37 -19.47 0.61 0.67
N GLY A 38 -19.08 -0.64 0.92
CA GLY A 38 -18.09 -1.37 0.08
C GLY A 38 -18.55 -1.79 -1.32
N LEU A 39 -19.80 -1.48 -1.72
CA LEU A 39 -20.33 -1.70 -3.08
C LEU A 39 -21.08 -0.48 -3.62
N SER A 40 -20.88 0.68 -3.00
CA SER A 40 -21.30 1.95 -3.56
C SER A 40 -20.75 2.16 -4.97
N CYS A 41 -19.51 1.75 -5.25
CA CYS A 41 -18.85 1.86 -6.54
C CYS A 41 -18.62 0.47 -7.17
N PRO A 42 -19.58 -0.04 -7.98
CA PRO A 42 -19.55 -1.43 -8.46
C PRO A 42 -18.51 -1.68 -9.57
N ASP A 43 -18.07 -0.64 -10.25
CA ASP A 43 -17.10 -0.73 -11.34
C ASP A 43 -15.66 -0.64 -10.80
N TRP A 44 -14.70 -1.17 -11.55
CA TRP A 44 -13.26 -1.08 -11.28
C TRP A 44 -12.52 -0.95 -12.63
N PRO A 45 -11.49 -0.08 -12.79
CA PRO A 45 -10.79 0.70 -11.77
C PRO A 45 -11.50 1.97 -11.30
N LEU A 46 -12.25 2.61 -12.20
CA LEU A 46 -12.97 3.84 -11.92
C LEU A 46 -14.39 3.55 -11.47
N CYS A 47 -14.96 4.49 -10.74
CA CYS A 47 -16.37 4.52 -10.41
C CYS A 47 -17.20 5.03 -11.61
N PRO A 48 -18.54 4.84 -11.61
CA PRO A 48 -19.40 5.27 -12.71
C PRO A 48 -19.29 6.76 -13.08
N ASN A 49 -18.81 7.61 -12.18
CA ASN A 49 -18.54 9.05 -12.41
C ASN A 49 -17.26 9.33 -13.23
N GLY A 50 -16.45 8.32 -13.55
CA GLY A 50 -15.19 8.48 -14.28
C GLY A 50 -14.19 9.32 -13.49
N PHE A 51 -13.66 10.38 -14.11
CA PHE A 51 -12.70 11.32 -13.49
C PHE A 51 -13.38 12.56 -12.88
N ASN A 52 -14.71 12.63 -12.88
CA ASN A 52 -15.43 13.75 -12.27
C ASN A 52 -15.37 13.65 -10.74
N PHE A 53 -15.56 14.79 -10.07
CA PHE A 53 -15.59 14.84 -8.61
C PHE A 53 -16.60 13.82 -8.03
N PRO A 54 -16.18 12.97 -7.08
CA PRO A 54 -17.02 11.89 -6.55
C PRO A 54 -18.31 12.44 -5.92
N PRO A 55 -19.48 11.94 -6.33
CA PRO A 55 -20.70 12.21 -5.59
C PRO A 55 -20.62 11.57 -4.20
N LYS A 56 -21.39 12.09 -3.23
CA LYS A 56 -21.43 11.55 -1.86
C LYS A 56 -21.62 10.03 -1.78
N LYS A 57 -22.32 9.46 -2.77
CA LYS A 57 -22.55 8.02 -2.90
C LYS A 57 -21.24 7.22 -3.05
N TYR A 58 -20.28 7.66 -3.86
CA TYR A 58 -19.06 6.90 -4.17
C TYR A 58 -17.83 7.38 -3.38
N LEU A 59 -17.99 8.47 -2.63
CA LEU A 59 -16.89 9.24 -2.04
C LEU A 59 -15.90 8.39 -1.25
N PHE A 60 -16.35 7.56 -0.31
CA PHE A 60 -15.44 6.84 0.58
C PHE A 60 -14.72 5.68 -0.12
N GLU A 61 -15.39 4.96 -1.01
CA GLU A 61 -14.75 3.93 -1.84
C GLU A 61 -13.74 4.54 -2.81
N GLU A 62 -14.09 5.64 -3.45
CA GLU A 62 -13.18 6.31 -4.39
C GLU A 62 -11.95 6.86 -3.66
N ILE A 63 -12.13 7.49 -2.49
CA ILE A 63 -11.02 7.91 -1.63
C ILE A 63 -10.16 6.71 -1.22
N HIS A 64 -10.75 5.58 -0.82
CA HIS A 64 -9.99 4.37 -0.50
C HIS A 64 -9.11 3.93 -1.68
N ARG A 65 -9.67 3.89 -2.90
CA ARG A 65 -8.96 3.50 -4.14
C ARG A 65 -7.84 4.48 -4.51
N ILE A 66 -8.08 5.78 -4.40
CA ILE A 66 -7.07 6.82 -4.68
C ILE A 66 -5.91 6.70 -3.69
N VAL A 67 -6.21 6.59 -2.39
CA VAL A 67 -5.17 6.44 -1.35
C VAL A 67 -4.43 5.11 -1.55
N ALA A 68 -5.12 4.02 -1.89
CA ALA A 68 -4.49 2.74 -2.23
C ALA A 68 -3.53 2.85 -3.42
N ALA A 69 -3.92 3.56 -4.49
CA ALA A 69 -3.08 3.77 -5.66
C ALA A 69 -1.81 4.57 -5.33
N ILE A 70 -1.95 5.66 -4.55
CA ILE A 70 -0.79 6.44 -4.07
C ILE A 70 0.11 5.56 -3.20
N THR A 71 -0.47 4.79 -2.27
CA THR A 71 0.25 3.85 -1.41
C THR A 71 1.06 2.85 -2.23
N ALA A 72 0.46 2.25 -3.26
CA ALA A 72 1.13 1.31 -4.15
C ALA A 72 2.31 1.97 -4.87
N GLY A 73 2.14 3.19 -5.39
CA GLY A 73 3.22 3.96 -6.02
C GLY A 73 4.42 4.17 -5.09
N VAL A 74 4.17 4.55 -3.83
CA VAL A 74 5.24 4.75 -2.84
C VAL A 74 5.92 3.42 -2.45
N VAL A 75 5.17 2.33 -2.33
CA VAL A 75 5.73 0.99 -2.05
C VAL A 75 6.60 0.52 -3.23
N PHE A 76 6.14 0.68 -4.48
CA PHE A 76 6.93 0.35 -5.66
C PHE A 76 8.20 1.20 -5.77
N ALA A 77 8.11 2.50 -5.48
CA ALA A 77 9.28 3.37 -5.43
C ALA A 77 10.28 2.90 -4.37
N THR A 78 9.80 2.57 -3.16
CA THR A 78 10.63 2.00 -2.07
C THR A 78 11.35 0.73 -2.53
N ALA A 79 10.64 -0.19 -3.16
CA ALA A 79 11.19 -1.43 -3.72
C ALA A 79 12.26 -1.15 -4.79
N GLY A 80 12.00 -0.20 -5.69
CA GLY A 80 12.94 0.21 -6.74
C GLY A 80 14.25 0.78 -6.21
N TYR A 81 14.19 1.69 -5.23
CA TYR A 81 15.39 2.23 -4.58
C TYR A 81 16.14 1.17 -3.76
N ALA A 82 15.42 0.27 -3.09
CA ALA A 82 16.00 -0.82 -2.31
C ALA A 82 16.57 -1.96 -3.17
N ALA A 83 16.20 -2.07 -4.45
CA ALA A 83 16.63 -3.15 -5.34
C ALA A 83 18.15 -3.24 -5.52
N LYS A 84 18.84 -2.10 -5.47
CA LYS A 84 20.31 -2.02 -5.57
C LYS A 84 21.04 -2.29 -4.25
N LYS A 85 20.30 -2.54 -3.16
CA LYS A 85 20.87 -2.80 -1.83
C LYS A 85 20.94 -4.32 -1.59
N SER A 86 21.38 -4.72 -0.41
CA SER A 86 21.52 -6.14 -0.04
C SER A 86 20.90 -6.42 1.33
N GLY A 87 20.84 -7.70 1.69
CA GLY A 87 20.35 -8.15 2.99
C GLY A 87 18.83 -8.02 3.15
N ILE A 88 18.40 -7.89 4.41
CA ILE A 88 16.99 -7.93 4.78
C ILE A 88 16.18 -6.79 4.15
N MET A 89 16.74 -5.57 4.10
CA MET A 89 16.09 -4.38 3.53
C MET A 89 15.65 -4.59 2.09
N ARG A 90 16.53 -5.15 1.24
CA ARG A 90 16.17 -5.46 -0.15
C ARG A 90 15.09 -6.54 -0.20
N LYS A 91 15.27 -7.64 0.54
CA LYS A 91 14.33 -8.77 0.52
C LYS A 91 12.92 -8.30 0.90
N THR A 92 12.78 -7.59 2.01
CA THR A 92 11.46 -7.13 2.49
C THR A 92 10.85 -6.06 1.59
N ALA A 93 11.64 -5.14 1.02
CA ALA A 93 11.14 -4.12 0.11
C ALA A 93 10.63 -4.73 -1.22
N ILE A 94 11.37 -5.70 -1.79
CA ILE A 94 10.94 -6.40 -3.00
C ILE A 94 9.70 -7.25 -2.74
N THR A 95 9.67 -8.00 -1.63
CA THR A 95 8.47 -8.75 -1.24
C THR A 95 7.27 -7.83 -1.02
N ALA A 96 7.45 -6.67 -0.38
CA ALA A 96 6.39 -5.68 -0.23
C ALA A 96 5.85 -5.19 -1.60
N GLY A 97 6.76 -4.94 -2.56
CA GLY A 97 6.39 -4.61 -3.94
C GLY A 97 5.54 -5.69 -4.62
N ILE A 98 5.88 -6.96 -4.41
CA ILE A 98 5.09 -8.08 -4.95
C ILE A 98 3.72 -8.16 -4.25
N ILE A 99 3.70 -8.08 -2.92
CA ILE A 99 2.46 -8.18 -2.14
C ILE A 99 1.50 -7.01 -2.44
N VAL A 100 1.99 -5.79 -2.67
CA VAL A 100 1.10 -4.68 -3.04
C VAL A 100 0.49 -4.87 -4.43
N ALA A 101 1.20 -5.51 -5.37
CA ALA A 101 0.61 -5.90 -6.65
C ALA A 101 -0.50 -6.95 -6.46
N VAL A 102 -0.28 -7.92 -5.57
CA VAL A 102 -1.32 -8.90 -5.18
C VAL A 102 -2.51 -8.20 -4.52
N GLN A 103 -2.30 -7.18 -3.68
CA GLN A 103 -3.39 -6.41 -3.07
C GLN A 103 -4.28 -5.73 -4.10
N ILE A 104 -3.71 -5.16 -5.17
CA ILE A 104 -4.50 -4.53 -6.25
C ILE A 104 -5.41 -5.57 -6.92
N VAL A 105 -4.87 -6.76 -7.19
CA VAL A 105 -5.63 -7.86 -7.80
C VAL A 105 -6.70 -8.41 -6.84
N LEU A 106 -6.37 -8.60 -5.56
CA LEU A 106 -7.34 -9.04 -4.56
C LEU A 106 -8.45 -8.00 -4.36
N GLY A 107 -8.12 -6.71 -4.34
CA GLY A 107 -9.10 -5.61 -4.24
C GLY A 107 -10.07 -5.62 -5.41
N MET A 108 -9.57 -5.82 -6.65
CA MET A 108 -10.42 -6.03 -7.83
C MET A 108 -11.40 -7.19 -7.63
N PHE A 109 -10.90 -8.35 -7.14
CA PHE A 109 -11.77 -9.51 -6.93
C PHE A 109 -12.80 -9.29 -5.81
N VAL A 110 -12.46 -8.56 -4.75
CA VAL A 110 -13.40 -8.21 -3.67
C VAL A 110 -14.61 -7.45 -4.23
N VAL A 111 -14.38 -6.47 -5.11
CA VAL A 111 -15.45 -5.71 -5.76
C VAL A 111 -16.27 -6.61 -6.69
N ASN A 112 -15.60 -7.33 -7.59
CA ASN A 112 -16.27 -8.15 -8.62
C ASN A 112 -17.07 -9.34 -8.05
N THR A 113 -16.68 -9.84 -6.88
CA THR A 113 -17.37 -10.93 -6.18
C THR A 113 -18.38 -10.44 -5.15
N LYS A 114 -18.69 -9.13 -5.14
CA LYS A 114 -19.67 -8.51 -4.24
C LYS A 114 -19.35 -8.75 -2.77
N LEU A 115 -18.11 -8.46 -2.36
CA LEU A 115 -17.61 -8.59 -0.99
C LEU A 115 -17.65 -10.03 -0.46
N ASN A 116 -17.22 -11.01 -1.26
CA ASN A 116 -17.05 -12.37 -0.77
C ASN A 116 -16.17 -12.37 0.51
N ALA A 117 -16.72 -12.88 1.62
CA ALA A 117 -16.10 -12.76 2.94
C ALA A 117 -14.69 -13.35 3.00
N LEU A 118 -14.42 -14.45 2.29
CA LEU A 118 -13.08 -15.05 2.26
C LEU A 118 -12.09 -14.14 1.53
N LEU A 119 -12.49 -13.52 0.42
CA LEU A 119 -11.63 -12.59 -0.32
C LEU A 119 -11.38 -11.31 0.48
N VAL A 120 -12.39 -10.78 1.18
CA VAL A 120 -12.23 -9.61 2.06
C VAL A 120 -11.26 -9.92 3.20
N ALA A 121 -11.44 -11.06 3.88
CA ALA A 121 -10.55 -11.49 4.96
C ALA A 121 -9.12 -11.74 4.46
N THR A 122 -8.98 -12.35 3.28
CA THR A 122 -7.67 -12.56 2.64
C THR A 122 -7.01 -11.24 2.33
N HIS A 123 -7.73 -10.31 1.68
CA HIS A 123 -7.25 -8.97 1.34
C HIS A 123 -6.78 -8.19 2.57
N LEU A 124 -7.53 -8.22 3.68
CA LEU A 124 -7.11 -7.60 4.94
C LEU A 124 -5.84 -8.28 5.49
N SER A 125 -5.82 -9.60 5.54
CA SER A 125 -4.70 -10.37 6.11
C SER A 125 -3.40 -10.13 5.34
N THR A 126 -3.44 -10.14 4.01
CA THR A 126 -2.28 -9.81 3.16
C THR A 126 -1.91 -8.33 3.25
N GLY A 127 -2.87 -7.43 3.50
CA GLY A 127 -2.61 -6.03 3.81
C GLY A 127 -1.85 -5.83 5.12
N VAL A 128 -2.20 -6.55 6.19
CA VAL A 128 -1.46 -6.54 7.46
C VAL A 128 -0.05 -7.10 7.26
N PHE A 129 0.09 -8.16 6.47
CA PHE A 129 1.41 -8.70 6.11
C PHE A 129 2.27 -7.69 5.33
N LEU A 130 1.67 -6.96 4.38
CA LEU A 130 2.34 -5.86 3.67
C LEU A 130 2.82 -4.76 4.63
N PHE A 131 1.99 -4.37 5.61
CA PHE A 131 2.37 -3.41 6.64
C PHE A 131 3.58 -3.89 7.46
N ALA A 132 3.61 -5.17 7.85
CA ALA A 132 4.75 -5.75 8.55
C ALA A 132 6.03 -5.72 7.70
N LEU A 133 5.95 -6.03 6.40
CA LEU A 133 7.10 -5.94 5.49
C LEU A 133 7.60 -4.50 5.32
N ALA A 134 6.70 -3.53 5.23
CA ALA A 134 7.05 -2.10 5.18
C ALA A 134 7.76 -1.67 6.47
N LEU A 135 7.30 -2.14 7.63
CA LEU A 135 7.91 -1.86 8.93
C LEU A 135 9.34 -2.39 9.01
N ILE A 136 9.55 -3.65 8.60
CA ILE A 136 10.90 -4.26 8.61
C ILE A 136 11.82 -3.51 7.62
N THR A 137 11.30 -3.08 6.48
CA THR A 137 12.05 -2.26 5.51
C THR A 137 12.47 -0.92 6.13
N PHE A 138 11.56 -0.22 6.81
CA PHE A 138 11.87 1.02 7.52
C PHE A 138 12.94 0.80 8.60
N VAL A 139 12.73 -0.15 9.52
CA VAL A 139 13.67 -0.44 10.61
C VAL A 139 15.06 -0.82 10.09
N SER A 140 15.13 -1.67 9.05
CA SER A 140 16.41 -2.09 8.48
C SER A 140 17.14 -0.95 7.75
N SER A 141 16.41 -0.10 7.03
CA SER A 141 16.99 1.09 6.39
C SER A 141 17.47 2.13 7.41
N TYR A 142 16.72 2.35 8.48
CA TYR A 142 17.07 3.25 9.58
C TYR A 142 18.27 2.75 10.40
N ARG A 143 18.42 1.44 10.58
CA ARG A 143 19.64 0.88 11.16
C ARG A 143 20.84 1.12 10.25
N LEU A 144 20.69 0.84 8.96
CA LEU A 144 21.77 0.98 7.98
C LEU A 144 22.32 2.41 7.89
N ILE A 145 21.44 3.43 7.93
CA ILE A 145 21.85 4.83 7.85
C ILE A 145 22.62 5.31 9.10
N ASN A 146 22.33 4.73 10.26
CA ASN A 146 22.95 5.08 11.54
C ASN A 146 24.23 4.26 11.83
N THR A 147 24.41 3.10 11.17
CA THR A 147 25.62 2.28 11.34
C THR A 147 26.76 2.63 10.39
N LYS A 148 26.49 3.33 9.27
CA LYS A 148 27.54 3.78 8.35
C LYS A 148 28.04 5.17 8.82
N PRO A 149 29.35 5.35 9.06
CA PRO A 149 29.91 6.65 9.40
C PRO A 149 29.73 7.68 8.28
#